data_AF-A0A7S1C052-F1
#
_entry.id   AF-A0A7S1C052-F1
#
_cell.length_a   1.000
_cell.length_b   1.000
_cell.length_c   1.000
_cell.angle_alpha   90.00
_cell.angle_beta   90.00
_cell.angle_gamma   90.00
#
_symmetry.space_group_name_H-M   'P 1'
#
loop_
_entity.id
_entity.type
_entity.pdbx_description
1 polymer ?
#
loop_
_entity_poly.entity_id
_entity_poly.type
_entity_poly.pdbx_seq_one_letter_code
_entity_poly.pdbx_strand_id
1 'polypeptide(L)'
;PTQRPTSPKTHLEVIDARETAPEKSSKHMFDHHSLASVQGGLAVATPGELRGLELLHRRHGSLPWKDVVDPALRLAQDGFAVSSRLADAIALHWDKISQNPALAALLSKKKDGKVPLRTGDWLQRPVLAQTLGRVAREGAAALHAGGTARTLAQEIREAGGIV
;
A
#
# COMPACT_ATOMS: atom_id res chain seq x y z
N PRO A 1 -39.43 17.67 39.62
CA PRO A 1 -38.80 16.70 38.70
C PRO A 1 -37.74 17.39 37.83
N THR A 2 -36.48 17.32 38.25
CA THR A 2 -35.33 17.86 37.52
C THR A 2 -35.02 16.97 36.32
N GLN A 3 -35.22 17.49 35.11
CA GLN A 3 -34.80 16.82 33.88
C GLN A 3 -33.28 16.71 33.85
N ARG A 4 -32.79 15.47 33.81
CA ARG A 4 -31.36 15.17 33.69
C ARG A 4 -30.94 15.59 32.27
N PRO A 5 -29.87 16.41 32.09
CA PRO A 5 -29.43 16.80 30.77
C PRO A 5 -29.04 15.55 29.97
N THR A 6 -29.69 15.36 28.82
CA THR A 6 -29.36 14.27 27.90
C THR A 6 -27.96 14.51 27.35
N SER A 7 -27.02 13.63 27.69
CA SER A 7 -25.68 13.62 27.11
C SER A 7 -25.75 13.68 25.58
N PRO A 8 -24.86 14.43 24.91
CA PRO A 8 -24.83 14.45 23.45
C PRO A 8 -24.67 13.01 22.93
N LYS A 9 -25.49 12.62 21.95
CA LYS A 9 -25.41 11.29 21.33
C LYS A 9 -24.06 11.18 20.62
N THR A 10 -23.15 10.38 21.16
CA THR A 10 -21.91 10.00 20.47
C THR A 10 -22.28 9.20 19.22
N HIS A 11 -21.93 9.71 18.04
CA HIS A 11 -22.07 8.99 16.79
C HIS A 11 -20.81 8.16 16.55
N LEU A 12 -20.96 6.83 16.51
CA LEU A 12 -19.89 5.88 16.21
C LEU A 12 -20.05 5.39 14.77
N GLU A 13 -18.98 5.48 13.98
CA GLU A 13 -18.91 4.93 12.63
C GLU A 13 -17.62 4.12 12.48
N VAL A 14 -17.70 3.04 11.70
CA VAL A 14 -16.54 2.24 11.29
C VAL A 14 -16.52 2.22 9.77
N ILE A 15 -15.35 2.53 9.18
CA ILE A 15 -15.11 2.37 7.74
C ILE A 15 -14.30 1.10 7.55
N ASP A 16 -14.94 0.09 6.95
CA ASP A 16 -14.25 -1.14 6.54
C ASP A 16 -13.68 -0.94 5.13
N ALA A 17 -12.36 -1.02 5.04
CA ALA A 17 -11.59 -0.91 3.80
C ALA A 17 -10.64 -2.10 3.63
N ARG A 18 -10.99 -3.23 4.25
CA ARG A 18 -10.26 -4.48 4.13
C ARG A 18 -10.26 -4.97 2.69
N GLU A 19 -9.18 -5.65 2.30
CA GLU A 19 -9.09 -6.29 1.00
C GLU A 19 -10.18 -7.36 0.82
N THR A 20 -10.67 -7.51 -0.41
CA THR A 20 -11.65 -8.53 -0.77
C THR A 20 -11.01 -9.61 -1.63
N ALA A 21 -11.49 -10.85 -1.50
CA ALA A 21 -11.09 -11.92 -2.41
C ALA A 21 -11.41 -11.51 -3.87
N PRO A 22 -10.49 -11.71 -4.82
CA PRO A 22 -10.76 -11.47 -6.24
C PRO A 22 -11.97 -12.26 -6.74
N GLU A 23 -12.64 -11.76 -7.78
CA GLU A 23 -13.84 -12.39 -8.35
C GLU A 23 -13.59 -13.85 -8.77
N LYS A 24 -12.37 -14.14 -9.24
CA LYS A 24 -11.96 -15.47 -9.69
C LYS A 24 -11.51 -16.41 -8.56
N SER A 25 -11.59 -15.99 -7.30
CA SER A 25 -11.21 -16.82 -6.16
C SER A 25 -12.15 -18.01 -6.00
N SER A 26 -11.60 -19.11 -5.49
CA SER A 26 -12.39 -20.30 -5.13
C SER A 26 -11.93 -20.85 -3.79
N LYS A 27 -12.81 -21.61 -3.11
CA LYS A 27 -12.54 -22.19 -1.80
C LYS A 27 -11.27 -23.07 -1.77
N HIS A 28 -10.96 -23.71 -2.89
CA HIS A 28 -9.92 -24.75 -3.00
C HIS A 28 -8.64 -24.26 -3.71
N MET A 29 -8.52 -22.94 -3.99
CA MET A 29 -7.42 -22.39 -4.79
C MET A 29 -6.02 -22.56 -4.17
N PHE A 30 -5.92 -23.01 -2.92
CA PHE A 30 -4.65 -23.23 -2.21
C PHE A 30 -4.44 -24.66 -1.70
N ASP A 31 -5.37 -25.60 -1.95
CA ASP A 31 -5.37 -26.95 -1.33
C ASP A 31 -4.08 -27.75 -1.60
N HIS A 32 -3.41 -27.47 -2.73
CA HIS A 32 -2.16 -28.14 -3.12
C HIS A 32 -0.95 -27.19 -3.15
N HIS A 33 -1.15 -25.92 -2.79
CA HIS A 33 -0.17 -24.85 -2.91
C HIS A 33 -0.27 -23.87 -1.73
N SER A 34 -0.14 -24.38 -0.50
CA SER A 34 -0.30 -23.57 0.73
C SER A 34 0.62 -22.35 0.77
N LEU A 35 1.85 -22.45 0.26
CA LEU A 35 2.77 -21.31 0.15
C LEU A 35 2.26 -20.20 -0.78
N ALA A 36 1.43 -20.52 -1.79
CA ALA A 36 0.85 -19.54 -2.69
C ALA A 36 -0.22 -18.65 -2.01
N SER A 37 -0.67 -19.02 -0.81
CA SER A 37 -1.55 -18.16 0.01
C SER A 37 -0.81 -17.03 0.73
N VAL A 38 0.52 -17.12 0.81
CA VAL A 38 1.38 -16.15 1.51
C VAL A 38 2.43 -15.50 0.61
N GLN A 39 2.65 -16.03 -0.60
CA GLN A 39 3.69 -15.59 -1.54
C GLN A 39 3.18 -15.58 -2.98
N GLY A 40 3.68 -14.64 -3.78
CA GLY A 40 3.34 -14.50 -5.20
C GLY A 40 2.02 -13.79 -5.45
N GLY A 41 1.64 -13.66 -6.73
CA GLY A 41 0.45 -12.94 -7.15
C GLY A 41 -0.86 -13.58 -6.67
N LEU A 42 -0.89 -14.91 -6.47
CA LEU A 42 -2.10 -15.61 -6.01
C LEU A 42 -2.47 -15.26 -4.56
N ALA A 43 -1.51 -14.78 -3.77
CA ALA A 43 -1.73 -14.28 -2.42
C ALA A 43 -2.33 -12.86 -2.38
N VAL A 44 -2.41 -12.17 -3.52
CA VAL A 44 -2.87 -10.77 -3.58
C VAL A 44 -4.40 -10.72 -3.63
N ALA A 45 -4.99 -10.07 -2.63
CA ALA A 45 -6.40 -9.70 -2.60
C ALA A 45 -6.61 -8.30 -3.22
N THR A 46 -7.86 -7.93 -3.56
CA THR A 46 -8.18 -6.62 -4.13
C THR A 46 -7.95 -5.51 -3.09
N PRO A 47 -7.03 -4.56 -3.30
CA PRO A 47 -6.70 -3.55 -2.29
C PRO A 47 -7.87 -2.61 -1.99
N GLY A 48 -8.18 -2.36 -0.71
CA GLY A 48 -9.27 -1.44 -0.30
C GLY A 48 -8.79 -0.13 0.33
N GLU A 49 -7.54 -0.05 0.77
CA GLU A 49 -7.01 1.03 1.63
C GLU A 49 -7.29 2.43 1.08
N LEU A 50 -6.96 2.70 -0.19
CA LEU A 50 -7.08 4.05 -0.74
C LEU A 50 -8.54 4.50 -0.87
N ARG A 51 -9.47 3.58 -1.17
CA ARG A 51 -10.92 3.86 -1.17
C ARG A 51 -11.43 4.15 0.23
N GLY A 52 -10.94 3.40 1.23
CA GLY A 52 -11.24 3.65 2.63
C GLY A 52 -10.81 5.03 3.09
N LEU A 53 -9.55 5.40 2.82
CA LEU A 53 -8.99 6.71 3.17
C LEU A 53 -9.72 7.85 2.46
N GLU A 54 -10.05 7.69 1.16
CA GLU A 54 -10.84 8.67 0.42
C GLU A 54 -12.26 8.82 0.99
N LEU A 55 -12.93 7.72 1.35
CA LEU A 55 -14.26 7.76 1.97
C LEU A 55 -14.22 8.44 3.34
N LEU A 56 -13.24 8.10 4.18
CA LEU A 56 -13.01 8.73 5.48
C LEU A 56 -12.82 10.23 5.30
N HIS A 57 -11.94 10.63 4.40
CA HIS A 57 -11.66 12.03 4.11
C HIS A 57 -12.88 12.77 3.56
N ARG A 58 -13.65 12.16 2.66
CA ARG A 58 -14.88 12.77 2.12
C ARG A 58 -15.94 13.02 3.17
N ARG A 59 -16.04 12.15 4.19
CA ARG A 59 -17.06 12.23 5.24
C ARG A 59 -16.63 13.13 6.40
N HIS A 60 -15.35 13.11 6.74
CA HIS A 60 -14.83 13.67 8.00
C HIS A 60 -13.60 14.58 7.83
N GLY A 61 -13.02 14.65 6.63
CA GLY A 61 -11.85 15.48 6.35
C GLY A 61 -12.17 16.97 6.38
N SER A 62 -11.22 17.76 6.89
CA SER A 62 -11.34 19.22 6.98
C SER A 62 -10.31 19.97 6.12
N LEU A 63 -9.28 19.27 5.62
CA LEU A 63 -8.28 19.82 4.71
C LEU A 63 -8.59 19.38 3.28
N PRO A 64 -8.06 20.07 2.26
CA PRO A 64 -8.04 19.54 0.91
C PRO A 64 -7.31 18.19 0.83
N TRP A 65 -7.86 17.22 0.09
CA TRP A 65 -7.28 15.87 -0.05
C TRP A 65 -5.80 15.89 -0.44
N LYS A 66 -5.45 16.75 -1.40
CA LYS A 66 -4.08 16.96 -1.85
C LYS A 66 -3.14 17.31 -0.70
N ASP A 67 -3.56 18.18 0.21
CA ASP A 67 -2.73 18.64 1.33
C ASP A 67 -2.47 17.52 2.34
N VAL A 68 -3.37 16.55 2.43
CA VAL A 68 -3.20 15.35 3.27
C VAL A 68 -2.22 14.35 2.64
N VAL A 69 -2.22 14.22 1.30
CA VAL A 69 -1.35 13.28 0.57
C VAL A 69 0.07 13.84 0.36
N ASP A 70 0.19 15.15 0.16
CA ASP A 70 1.45 15.83 -0.19
C ASP A 70 2.63 15.54 0.75
N PRO A 71 2.47 15.44 2.09
CA PRO A 71 3.57 15.06 2.98
C PRO A 71 4.16 13.68 2.66
N ALA A 72 3.31 12.69 2.34
CA ALA A 72 3.77 11.35 1.98
C ALA A 72 4.45 11.35 0.60
N LEU A 73 3.94 12.14 -0.35
CA LEU A 73 4.56 12.35 -1.65
C LEU A 73 5.99 12.90 -1.49
N ARG A 74 6.14 14.00 -0.73
CA ARG A 74 7.45 14.61 -0.46
C ARG A 74 8.40 13.61 0.18
N LEU A 75 7.94 12.86 1.18
CA LEU A 75 8.76 11.84 1.82
C LEU A 75 9.22 10.74 0.83
N ALA A 76 8.36 10.33 -0.09
CA ALA A 76 8.71 9.36 -1.14
C ALA A 76 9.68 9.94 -2.18
N GLN A 77 9.55 11.23 -2.50
CA GLN A 77 10.37 11.93 -3.49
C GLN A 77 11.75 12.29 -2.95
N ASP A 78 11.78 13.02 -1.83
CA ASP A 78 13.00 13.57 -1.23
C ASP A 78 13.79 12.46 -0.52
N GLY A 79 13.06 11.49 0.04
CA GLY A 79 13.58 10.34 0.75
C GLY A 79 13.73 10.58 2.25
N PHE A 80 14.21 9.55 2.93
CA PHE A 80 14.42 9.57 4.37
C PHE A 80 15.53 8.61 4.79
N ALA A 81 16.09 8.84 5.97
CA ALA A 81 17.03 7.92 6.60
C ALA A 81 16.31 6.64 7.01
N VAL A 82 16.83 5.49 6.59
CA VAL A 82 16.32 4.16 6.94
C VAL A 82 16.38 4.00 8.46
N SER A 83 15.23 3.74 9.08
CA SER A 83 15.16 3.42 10.51
C SER A 83 15.75 2.04 10.82
N SER A 84 16.13 1.79 12.07
CA SER A 84 16.60 0.47 12.52
C SER A 84 15.61 -0.64 12.18
N ARG A 85 14.32 -0.43 12.48
CA ARG A 85 13.28 -1.42 12.20
C ARG A 85 13.12 -1.74 10.71
N LEU A 86 13.29 -0.75 9.83
CA LEU A 86 13.25 -0.98 8.39
C LEU A 86 14.49 -1.74 7.93
N ALA A 87 15.69 -1.38 8.43
CA ALA A 87 16.92 -2.10 8.11
C ALA A 87 16.85 -3.58 8.54
N ASP A 88 16.33 -3.85 9.74
CA ASP A 88 16.15 -5.21 10.25
C ASP A 88 15.19 -6.02 9.36
N ALA A 89 14.08 -5.40 8.92
CA ALA A 89 13.15 -6.05 8.01
C ALA A 89 13.75 -6.33 6.62
N ILE A 90 14.56 -5.39 6.08
CA ILE A 90 15.27 -5.59 4.82
C ILE A 90 16.26 -6.76 4.95
N ALA A 91 17.05 -6.79 6.03
CA ALA A 91 18.01 -7.86 6.28
C ALA A 91 17.34 -9.22 6.45
N LEU A 92 16.26 -9.28 7.24
CA LEU A 92 15.50 -10.51 7.50
C LEU A 92 14.89 -11.11 6.22
N HIS A 93 14.52 -10.27 5.25
CA HIS A 93 13.86 -10.71 4.02
C HIS A 93 14.76 -10.61 2.77
N TRP A 94 16.06 -10.39 2.94
CA TRP A 94 16.96 -10.10 1.82
C TRP A 94 17.01 -11.22 0.78
N ASP A 95 16.96 -12.48 1.21
CA ASP A 95 16.95 -13.64 0.30
C ASP A 95 15.74 -13.64 -0.65
N LYS A 96 14.60 -13.10 -0.21
CA LYS A 96 13.39 -12.95 -1.05
C LYS A 96 13.42 -11.66 -1.85
N ILE A 97 13.86 -10.57 -1.22
CA ILE A 97 13.99 -9.26 -1.86
C ILE A 97 14.93 -9.33 -3.06
N SER A 98 16.08 -9.98 -2.92
CA SER A 98 17.11 -10.12 -3.95
C SER A 98 16.65 -10.92 -5.18
N GLN A 99 15.59 -11.72 -5.05
CA GLN A 99 14.99 -12.47 -6.17
C GLN A 99 14.12 -11.58 -7.08
N ASN A 100 13.68 -10.41 -6.60
CA ASN A 100 12.97 -9.43 -7.41
C ASN A 100 13.93 -8.28 -7.77
N PRO A 101 14.36 -8.14 -9.04
CA PRO A 101 15.34 -7.13 -9.42
C PRO A 101 14.92 -5.70 -9.09
N ALA A 102 13.64 -5.36 -9.23
CA ALA A 102 13.12 -4.03 -8.94
C ALA A 102 13.15 -3.74 -7.43
N LEU A 103 12.76 -4.71 -6.60
CA LEU A 103 12.78 -4.56 -5.14
C LEU A 103 14.21 -4.55 -4.60
N ALA A 104 15.09 -5.40 -5.14
CA ALA A 104 16.52 -5.42 -4.81
C ALA A 104 17.20 -4.10 -5.16
N ALA A 105 16.93 -3.53 -6.34
CA ALA A 105 17.42 -2.22 -6.72
C ALA A 105 16.86 -1.12 -5.80
N LEU A 106 15.59 -1.18 -5.42
CA LEU A 106 14.99 -0.19 -4.51
C LEU A 106 15.64 -0.22 -3.11
N LEU A 107 15.95 -1.41 -2.60
CA LEU A 107 16.37 -1.63 -1.21
C LEU A 107 17.87 -1.90 -1.06
N SER A 108 18.69 -1.48 -2.04
CA SER A 108 20.15 -1.59 -2.01
C SER A 108 20.86 -0.24 -2.05
N LYS A 109 22.03 -0.14 -1.40
CA LYS A 109 22.79 1.12 -1.23
C LYS A 109 23.11 1.84 -2.53
N LYS A 110 23.48 1.08 -3.56
CA LYS A 110 23.88 1.61 -4.88
C LYS A 110 22.80 1.40 -5.94
N LYS A 111 21.61 0.97 -5.54
CA LYS A 111 20.53 0.56 -6.44
C LYS A 111 20.94 -0.53 -7.45
N ASP A 112 21.93 -1.35 -7.06
CA ASP A 112 22.53 -2.41 -7.88
C ASP A 112 22.03 -3.82 -7.50
N GLY A 113 21.17 -3.91 -6.48
CA GLY A 113 20.61 -5.16 -5.98
C GLY A 113 21.58 -6.01 -5.16
N LYS A 114 22.77 -5.49 -4.78
CA LYS A 114 23.82 -6.30 -4.15
C LYS A 114 23.91 -6.13 -2.65
N VAL A 115 23.95 -4.89 -2.17
CA VAL A 115 24.16 -4.57 -0.75
C VAL A 115 22.90 -3.96 -0.16
N PRO A 116 22.21 -4.62 0.78
CA PRO A 116 20.99 -4.07 1.39
C PRO A 116 21.25 -2.74 2.10
N LEU A 117 20.24 -1.88 2.11
CA LEU A 117 20.23 -0.67 2.93
C LEU A 117 20.31 -1.03 4.41
N ARG A 118 21.02 -0.20 5.18
CA ARG A 118 21.16 -0.28 6.64
C ARG A 118 20.63 0.99 7.29
N THR A 119 20.51 0.96 8.62
CA THR A 119 20.12 2.12 9.42
C THR A 119 20.93 3.36 9.04
N GLY A 120 20.25 4.47 8.80
CA GLY A 120 20.87 5.74 8.42
C GLY A 120 21.14 5.89 6.91
N ASP A 121 21.10 4.82 6.12
CA ASP A 121 21.19 4.94 4.66
C ASP A 121 19.96 5.70 4.11
N TRP A 122 20.13 6.39 2.99
CA TRP A 122 19.06 7.21 2.40
C TRP A 122 18.20 6.40 1.43
N LEU A 123 16.88 6.40 1.64
CA LEU A 123 15.91 5.71 0.78
C LEU A 123 15.00 6.72 0.09
N GLN A 124 14.97 6.70 -1.24
CA GLN A 124 14.02 7.41 -2.09
C GLN A 124 13.14 6.43 -2.85
N ARG A 125 11.87 6.80 -3.07
CA ARG A 125 10.87 5.97 -3.75
C ARG A 125 10.20 6.77 -4.88
N PRO A 126 10.94 7.17 -5.94
CA PRO A 126 10.45 8.09 -6.97
C PRO A 126 9.22 7.55 -7.73
N VAL A 127 9.15 6.25 -7.97
CA VAL A 127 7.97 5.62 -8.62
C VAL A 127 6.74 5.73 -7.70
N LEU A 128 6.91 5.53 -6.39
CA LEU A 128 5.82 5.74 -5.43
C LEU A 128 5.42 7.23 -5.37
N ALA A 129 6.38 8.15 -5.42
CA ALA A 129 6.08 9.59 -5.45
C ALA A 129 5.22 9.97 -6.66
N GLN A 130 5.48 9.38 -7.84
CA GLN A 130 4.63 9.57 -9.03
C GLN A 130 3.21 9.05 -8.81
N THR A 131 3.08 7.85 -8.23
CA THR A 131 1.77 7.29 -7.85
C THR A 131 1.05 8.20 -6.86
N LEU A 132 1.70 8.64 -5.79
CA LEU A 132 1.14 9.55 -4.80
C LEU A 132 0.76 10.92 -5.42
N GLY A 133 1.53 11.40 -6.39
CA GLY A 133 1.19 12.60 -7.16
C GLY A 133 -0.09 12.45 -7.97
N ARG A 134 -0.36 11.26 -8.51
CA ARG A 134 -1.64 10.95 -9.14
C ARG A 134 -2.75 10.80 -8.12
N VAL A 135 -2.52 10.11 -7.00
CA VAL A 135 -3.48 10.01 -5.90
C VAL A 135 -3.91 11.38 -5.38
N ALA A 136 -2.98 12.32 -5.25
CA ALA A 136 -3.27 13.69 -4.82
C ALA A 136 -4.18 14.46 -5.80
N ARG A 137 -4.12 14.14 -7.11
CA ARG A 137 -4.91 14.81 -8.16
C ARG A 137 -6.22 14.10 -8.49
N GLU A 138 -6.19 12.77 -8.55
CA GLU A 138 -7.25 11.90 -9.08
C GLU A 138 -8.00 11.15 -7.97
N GLY A 139 -7.56 11.27 -6.71
CA GLY A 139 -8.13 10.51 -5.60
C GLY A 139 -7.85 9.01 -5.72
N ALA A 140 -8.74 8.19 -5.18
CA ALA A 140 -8.59 6.73 -5.22
C ALA A 140 -8.72 6.15 -6.65
N ALA A 141 -9.31 6.90 -7.57
CA ALA A 141 -9.37 6.50 -8.98
C ALA A 141 -7.98 6.32 -9.61
N ALA A 142 -6.94 6.95 -9.05
CA ALA A 142 -5.55 6.78 -9.49
C ALA A 142 -5.09 5.31 -9.48
N LEU A 143 -5.58 4.49 -8.55
CA LEU A 143 -5.27 3.06 -8.44
C LEU A 143 -6.38 2.15 -8.98
N HIS A 144 -7.64 2.57 -8.90
CA HIS A 144 -8.80 1.71 -9.19
C HIS A 144 -9.41 1.91 -10.57
N ALA A 145 -8.91 2.86 -11.37
CA ALA A 145 -9.40 3.11 -12.72
C ALA A 145 -8.25 3.41 -13.70
N GLY A 146 -8.59 3.42 -14.99
CA GLY A 146 -7.70 3.86 -16.06
C GLY A 146 -6.46 2.98 -16.26
N GLY A 147 -5.35 3.60 -16.67
CA GLY A 147 -4.11 2.91 -17.04
C GLY A 147 -3.47 2.17 -15.88
N THR A 148 -3.40 2.77 -14.68
CA THR A 148 -2.75 2.14 -13.52
C THR A 148 -3.48 0.92 -13.00
N ALA A 149 -4.82 0.94 -12.97
CA ALA A 149 -5.57 -0.25 -12.61
C ALA A 149 -5.27 -1.41 -13.57
N ARG A 150 -5.16 -1.13 -14.88
CA ARG A 150 -4.79 -2.14 -15.89
C ARG A 150 -3.37 -2.66 -15.71
N THR A 151 -2.40 -1.78 -15.51
CA THR A 151 -1.00 -2.16 -15.26
C THR A 151 -0.87 -2.99 -14.00
N LEU A 152 -1.48 -2.55 -12.88
CA LEU A 152 -1.44 -3.30 -11.61
C LEU A 152 -2.06 -4.69 -11.76
N ALA A 153 -3.24 -4.80 -12.38
CA ALA A 153 -3.89 -6.09 -12.61
C ALA A 153 -3.06 -6.98 -13.54
N GLN A 154 -2.39 -6.39 -14.54
CA GLN A 154 -1.48 -7.12 -15.42
C GLN A 154 -0.26 -7.66 -14.65
N GLU A 155 0.44 -6.83 -13.88
CA GLU A 155 1.60 -7.24 -13.08
C GLU A 155 1.22 -8.34 -12.06
N ILE A 156 0.04 -8.22 -11.43
CA ILE A 156 -0.46 -9.26 -10.51
C ILE A 156 -0.68 -10.58 -11.26
N ARG A 157 -1.28 -10.55 -12.47
CA ARG A 157 -1.47 -11.76 -13.29
C ARG A 157 -0.16 -12.36 -13.78
N GLU A 158 0.81 -11.54 -14.17
CA GLU A 158 2.16 -11.98 -14.55
C GLU A 158 2.90 -12.63 -13.38
N ALA A 159 2.60 -12.21 -12.14
CA ALA A 159 3.04 -12.85 -10.91
C ALA A 159 2.20 -14.07 -10.49
N GLY A 160 1.29 -14.57 -11.33
CA GLY A 160 0.44 -15.74 -11.07
C GLY A 160 -0.84 -15.45 -10.29
N GLY A 161 -1.22 -14.18 -10.14
CA GLY A 161 -2.43 -13.75 -9.46
C GLY A 161 -3.68 -13.73 -10.33
N ILE A 162 -4.81 -13.43 -9.68
CA ILE A 162 -6.15 -13.54 -10.28
C ILE A 162 -7.03 -12.29 -10.11
N VAL A 163 -6.41 -11.18 -9.68
CA VAL A 163 -7.02 -9.84 -9.62
C VAL A 163 -7.33 -9.31 -11.02
#